data_AF-A0A162N7I9-F1
#
_entry.id   AF-A0A162N7I9-F1
#
_cell.length_a   1.000
_cell.length_b   1.000
_cell.length_c   1.000
_cell.angle_alpha   90.00
_cell.angle_beta   90.00
_cell.angle_gamma   90.00
#
_symmetry.space_group_name_H-M   'P 1'
#
loop_
_entity.id
_entity.type
_entity.pdbx_description
1 polymer ?
#
loop_
_entity_poly.entity_id
_entity_poly.type
_entity_poly.pdbx_seq_one_letter_code
_entity_poly.pdbx_strand_id
1 'polypeptide(L)'
;RPPHSYASLIAQAILTSRNQKLSLRDIYDWIQAKYPHLYEANETGWQNTIRHNLSLNRCFRKVPRLAQDPLIRGKGSKGGFWAVD
;
A
#
# COMPACT_ATOMS: atom_id res chain seq x y z
N ARG A 1 3.22 4.14 20.87
CA ARG A 1 3.83 4.52 19.58
C ARG A 1 4.10 3.23 18.82
N PRO A 2 3.55 3.00 17.62
CA PRO A 2 3.85 1.79 16.87
C PRO A 2 5.38 1.68 16.65
N PRO A 3 5.99 0.49 16.72
CA PRO A 3 7.45 0.33 16.61
C PRO A 3 8.00 0.52 15.19
N HIS A 4 7.15 0.82 14.21
CA HIS A 4 7.52 0.90 12.80
C HIS A 4 7.10 2.23 12.18
N SER A 5 7.98 2.77 11.32
CA SER A 5 7.66 3.93 10.49
C SER A 5 6.64 3.55 9.41
N TYR A 6 5.91 4.53 8.89
CA TYR A 6 4.98 4.30 7.77
C TYR A 6 5.70 3.74 6.54
N ALA A 7 6.91 4.20 6.24
CA ALA A 7 7.74 3.62 5.18
C ALA A 7 8.04 2.13 5.44
N SER A 8 8.41 1.76 6.67
CA SER A 8 8.64 0.36 7.04
C SER A 8 7.37 -0.49 6.89
N LEU A 9 6.20 0.04 7.24
CA LEU A 9 4.92 -0.67 7.08
C LEU A 9 4.58 -0.91 5.61
N ILE A 10 4.72 0.12 4.77
CA ILE A 10 4.50 0.03 3.32
C ILE A 10 5.47 -1.00 2.71
N ALA A 11 6.76 -0.91 3.05
CA ALA A 11 7.77 -1.85 2.55
C ALA A 11 7.44 -3.29 2.96
N GLN A 12 7.08 -3.55 4.21
CA GLN A 12 6.66 -4.89 4.65
C GLN A 12 5.44 -5.39 3.87
N ALA A 13 4.42 -4.55 3.66
CA ALA A 13 3.24 -4.93 2.90
C ALA A 13 3.60 -5.36 1.48
N ILE A 14 4.40 -4.54 0.77
CA ILE A 14 4.80 -4.82 -0.61
C ILE A 14 5.70 -6.06 -0.69
N LEU A 15 6.72 -6.16 0.17
CA LEU A 15 7.70 -7.26 0.14
C LEU A 15 7.10 -8.61 0.56
N THR A 16 6.06 -8.61 1.39
CA THR A 16 5.33 -9.85 1.74
C THR A 16 4.31 -10.28 0.68
N SER A 17 4.01 -9.42 -0.30
CA SER A 17 3.14 -9.77 -1.42
C SER A 17 3.86 -10.68 -2.41
N ARG A 18 3.13 -11.68 -2.95
CA ARG A 18 3.68 -12.66 -3.91
C ARG A 18 4.32 -12.02 -5.16
N ASN A 19 3.79 -10.87 -5.59
CA ASN A 19 4.20 -10.19 -6.81
C ASN A 19 5.12 -8.98 -6.54
N GLN A 20 5.54 -8.77 -5.28
CA GLN A 20 6.33 -7.63 -4.83
C GLN A 20 5.78 -6.26 -5.28
N LYS A 21 4.45 -6.20 -5.44
CA LYS A 21 3.71 -5.00 -5.79
C LYS A 21 2.30 -5.10 -5.22
N LEU A 22 1.79 -3.98 -4.74
CA LEU A 22 0.44 -3.87 -4.18
C LEU A 22 -0.26 -2.61 -4.66
N SER A 23 -1.59 -2.62 -4.72
CA SER A 23 -2.33 -1.38 -4.90
C SER A 23 -2.35 -0.57 -3.60
N LEU A 24 -2.69 0.71 -3.69
CA LEU A 24 -2.88 1.55 -2.50
C LEU A 24 -3.93 0.95 -1.54
N ARG A 25 -5.00 0.36 -2.09
CA ARG A 25 -6.05 -0.27 -1.30
C ARG A 25 -5.53 -1.50 -0.57
N ASP A 26 -4.77 -2.36 -1.27
CA ASP A 26 -4.21 -3.56 -0.65
C ASP A 26 -3.21 -3.22 0.46
N ILE A 27 -2.47 -2.11 0.33
CA ILE A 27 -1.59 -1.61 1.41
C ILE A 27 -2.43 -1.23 2.64
N TYR A 28 -3.55 -0.54 2.46
CA TYR A 28 -4.45 -0.21 3.57
C TYR A 28 -4.99 -1.48 4.25
N ASP A 29 -5.44 -2.43 3.44
CA ASP A 29 -6.06 -3.67 3.94
C ASP A 29 -5.02 -4.53 4.66
N TRP A 30 -3.77 -4.60 4.18
CA TRP A 30 -2.68 -5.31 4.87
C TRP A 30 -2.34 -4.68 6.22
N ILE A 31 -2.25 -3.35 6.29
CA ILE A 31 -1.92 -2.63 7.52
C ILE A 31 -3.03 -2.83 8.57
N GLN A 32 -4.31 -2.72 8.15
CA GLN A 32 -5.47 -2.99 8.99
C GLN A 32 -5.49 -4.43 9.50
N ALA A 33 -5.22 -5.40 8.62
CA ALA A 33 -5.19 -6.81 9.00
C ALA A 33 -4.07 -7.12 10.01
N LYS A 34 -2.92 -6.45 9.90
CA LYS A 34 -1.77 -6.67 10.79
C LYS A 34 -1.88 -5.94 12.12
N TYR A 35 -2.49 -4.75 12.14
CA TYR A 35 -2.61 -3.92 13.34
C TYR A 35 -4.02 -3.30 13.45
N PRO A 36 -5.07 -4.13 13.65
CA PRO A 36 -6.47 -3.69 13.58
C PRO A 36 -6.83 -2.62 14.61
N HIS A 37 -6.18 -2.63 15.77
CA HIS A 37 -6.42 -1.65 16.85
C HIS A 37 -5.66 -0.32 16.68
N LEU A 38 -4.71 -0.25 15.75
CA LEU A 38 -3.86 0.95 15.55
C LEU A 38 -4.21 1.73 14.28
N TYR A 39 -4.86 1.08 13.31
CA TYR A 39 -5.17 1.68 12.02
C TYR A 39 -6.60 1.31 11.63
N GLU A 40 -7.57 2.09 12.10
CA GLU A 40 -8.98 1.83 11.81
C GLU A 40 -9.34 2.28 10.38
N ALA A 41 -10.31 1.59 9.76
CA ALA A 41 -10.78 1.86 8.40
C ALA A 41 -11.39 3.27 8.22
N ASN A 42 -12.07 3.74 9.27
CA ASN A 42 -12.75 5.04 9.33
C ASN A 42 -11.76 6.21 9.50
N GLU A 43 -10.51 5.93 9.91
CA GLU A 43 -9.52 6.95 10.19
C GLU A 43 -8.77 7.34 8.92
N THR A 44 -8.96 8.59 8.48
CA THR A 44 -8.35 9.12 7.26
C THR A 44 -6.93 9.64 7.46
N GLY A 45 -6.53 9.89 8.72
CA GLY A 45 -5.23 10.48 9.08
C GLY A 45 -4.07 9.61 8.63
N TRP A 46 -4.00 8.37 9.09
CA TRP A 46 -2.93 7.44 8.72
C TRP A 46 -2.94 7.11 7.22
N GLN A 47 -4.12 6.99 6.59
CA GLN A 47 -4.23 6.76 5.15
C GLN A 47 -3.62 7.91 4.34
N ASN A 48 -3.80 9.15 4.81
CA ASN A 48 -3.15 10.30 4.20
C ASN A 48 -1.63 10.25 4.33
N THR A 49 -1.14 9.86 5.51
CA THR A 49 0.29 9.67 5.74
C THR A 49 0.87 8.56 4.86
N ILE A 50 0.13 7.47 4.61
CA ILE A 50 0.55 6.42 3.66
C ILE A 50 0.70 6.97 2.24
N ARG A 51 -0.32 7.68 1.73
CA ARG A 51 -0.26 8.31 0.38
C ARG A 51 0.91 9.27 0.26
N HIS A 52 1.14 10.09 1.28
CA HIS A 52 2.27 11.00 1.33
C HIS A 52 3.60 10.24 1.28
N ASN A 53 3.77 9.18 2.07
CA ASN A 53 5.00 8.40 2.11
C ASN A 53 5.29 7.68 0.79
N LEU A 54 4.27 7.18 0.10
CA LEU A 54 4.42 6.54 -1.20
C LEU A 54 4.98 7.51 -2.26
N SER A 55 4.59 8.77 -2.22
CA SER A 55 5.09 9.79 -3.16
C SER A 55 6.41 10.43 -2.72
N LEU A 56 6.65 10.57 -1.41
CA LEU A 56 7.82 11.26 -0.86
C LEU A 56 9.08 10.37 -0.89
N ASN A 57 8.95 9.10 -0.54
CA ASN A 57 10.11 8.22 -0.38
C ASN A 57 10.50 7.61 -1.73
N ARG A 58 11.77 7.81 -2.12
CA ARG A 58 12.33 7.27 -3.38
C ARG A 58 12.34 5.74 -3.46
N CYS A 59 12.24 5.06 -2.32
CA CYS A 59 12.17 3.61 -2.25
C CYS A 59 10.86 3.04 -2.83
N PHE A 60 9.83 3.87 -3.03
CA PHE A 60 8.56 3.44 -3.60
C PHE A 60 8.39 3.99 -5.00
N ARG A 61 8.12 3.09 -5.96
CA ARG A 61 7.85 3.47 -7.35
C ARG A 61 6.45 3.06 -7.76
N LYS A 62 5.80 3.93 -8.52
CA LYS A 62 4.48 3.66 -9.10
C LYS A 62 4.66 2.80 -10.35
N VAL A 63 4.06 1.62 -10.34
CA VAL A 63 4.06 0.68 -11.46
C VAL A 63 2.75 0.84 -12.23
N PRO A 64 2.81 1.10 -13.56
CA PRO A 64 1.62 1.22 -14.39
C PRO A 64 0.84 -0.10 -14.41
N ARG A 65 -0.48 0.00 -14.53
CA ARG A 65 -1.34 -1.18 -14.69
C ARG A 65 -1.31 -1.63 -16.14
N LEU A 66 -0.91 -2.88 -16.37
CA LEU A 66 -1.09 -3.54 -17.66
C LEU A 66 -2.52 -4.08 -17.73
N ALA A 67 -3.19 -3.91 -18.87
CA ALA A 67 -4.59 -4.34 -19.05
C ALA A 67 -4.82 -5.84 -18.79
N GLN A 68 -3.76 -6.66 -18.89
CA GLN A 68 -3.77 -8.10 -18.64
C GLN A 68 -3.28 -8.51 -17.25
N ASP A 69 -3.03 -7.56 -16.34
CA ASP A 69 -2.52 -7.90 -15.02
C ASP A 69 -3.60 -8.66 -14.22
N PRO A 70 -3.34 -9.92 -13.81
CA PRO A 70 -4.32 -10.75 -13.10
C PRO A 70 -4.70 -10.18 -11.72
N LEU A 71 -3.95 -9.19 -11.21
CA LEU A 71 -4.27 -8.48 -9.97
C LEU A 71 -5.32 -7.38 -10.15
N ILE A 72 -5.78 -7.11 -11.38
CA ILE A 72 -6.86 -6.14 -11.62
C ILE A 72 -8.19 -6.74 -11.15
N ARG A 73 -8.63 -6.33 -9.96
CA ARG A 73 -9.99 -6.62 -9.48
C ARG A 73 -10.98 -5.65 -10.13
N GLY A 74 -11.61 -6.09 -11.22
CA GLY A 74 -12.73 -5.42 -11.89
C GLY A 74 -12.44 -4.05 -12.51
N LYS A 75 -13.40 -3.53 -13.29
CA LYS A 75 -13.34 -2.24 -14.00
C LYS A 75 -13.21 -0.99 -13.09
N GLY A 76 -13.17 -1.15 -11.76
CA GLY A 76 -13.24 -0.06 -10.78
C GLY A 76 -11.97 0.22 -9.99
N SER A 77 -10.90 -0.58 -10.15
CA SER A 77 -9.64 -0.37 -9.42
C SER A 77 -8.94 0.90 -9.91
N LYS A 78 -9.19 2.05 -9.28
CA LYS A 78 -8.53 3.35 -9.57
C LYS A 78 -7.11 3.40 -8.95
N GLY A 79 -6.14 3.95 -9.69
CA GLY A 79 -4.74 4.21 -9.25
C GLY A 79 -3.76 3.02 -9.25
N GLY A 80 -2.61 3.13 -9.94
CA GLY A 80 -1.64 2.06 -10.23
C GLY A 80 -1.08 1.23 -9.06
N PHE A 81 -0.15 0.32 -9.34
CA PHE A 81 0.52 -0.46 -8.30
C PHE A 81 1.71 0.30 -7.72
N TRP A 82 2.14 -0.11 -6.54
CA TRP A 82 3.34 0.37 -5.86
C TRP A 82 4.28 -0.81 -5.62
N ALA A 83 5.55 -0.61 -5.95
CA ALA A 83 6.63 -1.56 -5.71
C ALA A 83 7.73 -0.89 -4.89
N VAL A 84 8.53 -1.70 -4.21
CA VAL A 84 9.80 -1.28 -3.60
C VAL A 84 10.88 -1.41 -4.67
N ASP A 85 11.74 -0.40 -4.78
CA ASP A 85 12.93 -0.42 -5.65
C ASP A 85 14.12 -1.12 -4.98
#